data_AF-A0A9W5QWG6-F1
#
_entry.id   AF-A0A9W5QWG6-F1
#
_cell.length_a   1.000
_cell.length_b   1.000
_cell.length_c   1.000
_cell.angle_alpha   90.00
_cell.angle_beta   90.00
_cell.angle_gamma   90.00
#
_symmetry.space_group_name_H-M   'P 1'
#
loop_
_entity.id
_entity.type
_entity.pdbx_description
1 polymer ?
#
loop_
_entity_poly.entity_id
_entity_poly.type
_entity_poly.pdbx_seq_one_letter_code
_entity_poly.pdbx_strand_id
1 'polypeptide(L)'
;MRAIAKKVQMIRLQEKYGECHAEQYWAEQYKIERKCIKLEKNIAKKRIQKVQTPKEKWDEKCKQAVQLFNQGTEYPEIAKEVGCNISSMYRELKKRGLLQMPKQTASPKSVKSPVIPPRTKKSKFEQYKEYYMYR
;
A
#
# COMPACT_ATOMS: atom_id res chain seq x y z
N MET A 1 69.63 -27.30 20.25
CA MET A 1 68.54 -26.72 21.06
C MET A 1 68.01 -25.37 20.52
N ARG A 2 68.82 -24.30 20.41
CA ARG A 2 68.35 -22.94 20.06
C ARG A 2 67.69 -22.79 18.67
N ALA A 3 68.19 -23.49 17.66
CA ALA A 3 67.64 -23.46 16.30
C ALA A 3 66.25 -24.13 16.20
N ILE A 4 66.03 -25.19 16.97
CA ILE A 4 64.74 -25.89 17.05
C ILE A 4 63.71 -24.97 17.71
N ALA A 5 64.07 -24.30 18.80
CA ALA A 5 63.20 -23.33 19.47
C ALA A 5 62.74 -22.19 18.54
N LYS A 6 63.64 -21.64 17.71
CA LYS A 6 63.30 -20.61 16.72
C LYS A 6 62.35 -21.12 15.63
N LYS A 7 62.54 -22.36 15.14
CA LYS A 7 61.63 -22.97 14.16
C LYS A 7 60.24 -23.21 14.75
N VAL A 8 60.16 -23.73 15.98
CA VAL A 8 58.88 -23.91 16.69
C VAL A 8 58.16 -22.58 16.89
N GLN A 9 58.88 -21.51 17.24
CA GLN A 9 58.31 -20.17 17.37
C GLN A 9 57.79 -19.62 16.03
N MET A 10 58.50 -19.87 14.92
CA MET A 10 58.10 -19.45 13.58
C MET A 10 56.81 -20.16 13.12
N ILE A 11 56.68 -21.47 13.36
CA ILE A 11 55.49 -22.24 13.03
C ILE A 11 54.27 -21.70 13.78
N ARG A 12 54.39 -21.49 15.10
CA ARG A 12 53.31 -20.92 15.92
C ARG A 12 52.86 -19.54 15.46
N LEU A 13 53.80 -18.72 14.98
CA LEU A 13 53.47 -17.42 14.40
C LEU A 13 52.67 -17.60 13.11
N GLN A 14 53.11 -18.47 12.19
CA GLN A 14 52.41 -18.74 10.93
C GLN A 14 51.00 -19.31 11.15
N GLU A 15 50.83 -20.23 12.10
CA GLU A 15 49.52 -20.78 12.49
C GLU A 15 48.58 -19.66 13.00
N LYS A 16 49.07 -18.84 13.93
CA LYS A 16 48.31 -17.70 14.47
C LYS A 16 47.91 -16.68 13.39
N TYR A 17 48.81 -16.36 12.46
CA TYR A 17 48.50 -15.46 11.35
C TYR A 17 47.46 -16.08 10.39
N GLY A 18 47.51 -17.39 10.15
CA GLY A 18 46.53 -18.11 9.34
C GLY A 18 45.13 -18.09 9.95
N GLU A 19 45.02 -18.30 11.28
CA GLU A 19 43.76 -18.23 12.01
C GLU A 19 43.15 -16.82 11.97
N CYS A 20 43.93 -15.78 12.29
CA CYS A 20 43.45 -14.39 12.25
C CYS A 20 43.02 -13.97 10.83
N HIS A 21 43.71 -14.42 9.80
CA HIS A 21 43.35 -14.10 8.41
C HIS A 21 42.06 -14.82 7.99
N ALA A 22 41.88 -16.09 8.38
CA ALA A 22 40.65 -16.83 8.15
C ALA A 22 39.46 -16.16 8.85
N GLU A 23 39.61 -15.76 10.11
CA GLU A 23 38.55 -15.06 10.86
C GLU A 23 38.13 -13.74 10.21
N GLN A 24 39.10 -12.94 9.74
CA GLN A 24 38.80 -11.69 9.02
C GLN A 24 38.05 -11.95 7.71
N TYR A 25 38.44 -12.99 6.98
CA TYR A 25 37.77 -13.40 5.75
C TYR A 25 36.32 -13.84 6.02
N TRP A 26 36.09 -14.70 7.00
CA TRP A 26 34.75 -15.16 7.39
C TRP A 26 33.86 -14.01 7.87
N ALA A 27 34.42 -13.09 8.66
CA ALA A 27 33.69 -11.91 9.11
C ALA A 27 33.26 -11.01 7.95
N GLU A 28 34.11 -10.84 6.93
CA GLU A 28 33.78 -10.04 5.75
C GLU A 28 32.76 -10.75 4.85
N GLN A 29 32.89 -12.08 4.66
CA GLN A 29 31.89 -12.89 3.96
C GLN A 29 30.51 -12.76 4.61
N TYR A 30 30.43 -12.91 5.93
CA TYR A 30 29.17 -12.76 6.67
C TYR A 30 28.54 -11.36 6.49
N LYS A 31 29.36 -10.29 6.46
CA LYS A 31 28.87 -8.94 6.18
C LYS A 31 28.33 -8.80 4.76
N ILE A 32 29.01 -9.41 3.78
CA ILE A 32 28.58 -9.40 2.37
C ILE A 32 27.25 -10.14 2.24
N GLU A 33 27.14 -11.35 2.78
CA GLU A 33 25.91 -12.14 2.76
C GLU A 33 24.74 -11.38 3.38
N ARG A 34 24.95 -10.77 4.57
CA ARG A 34 23.92 -9.97 5.23
C ARG A 34 23.47 -8.78 4.39
N LYS A 35 24.39 -8.14 3.65
CA LYS A 35 24.07 -7.06 2.69
C LYS A 35 23.28 -7.60 1.49
N CYS A 36 23.66 -8.74 0.92
CA CYS A 36 22.94 -9.41 -0.18
C CYS A 36 21.49 -9.72 0.20
N ILE A 37 21.28 -10.39 1.35
CA ILE A 37 19.94 -10.71 1.86
C ILE A 37 19.10 -9.44 2.05
N LYS A 38 19.71 -8.35 2.55
CA LYS A 38 19.01 -7.07 2.72
C LYS A 38 18.62 -6.45 1.38
N LEU A 39 19.50 -6.50 0.38
CA LEU A 39 19.23 -6.00 -0.96
C LEU A 39 18.12 -6.79 -1.65
N GLU A 40 18.15 -8.12 -1.60
CA GLU A 40 17.12 -8.99 -2.16
C GLU A 40 15.74 -8.70 -1.57
N LYS A 41 15.64 -8.57 -0.24
CA LYS A 41 14.39 -8.20 0.45
C LYS A 41 13.85 -6.85 -0.04
N ASN A 42 14.73 -5.87 -0.25
CA ASN A 42 14.32 -4.55 -0.76
C ASN A 42 13.87 -4.61 -2.23
N ILE A 43 14.55 -5.40 -3.07
CA ILE A 43 14.16 -5.62 -4.47
C ILE A 43 12.80 -6.31 -4.54
N ALA A 44 12.58 -7.36 -3.74
CA ALA A 44 11.30 -8.06 -3.67
C ALA A 44 10.16 -7.11 -3.25
N LYS A 45 10.36 -6.29 -2.21
CA LYS A 45 9.38 -5.26 -1.80
C LYS A 45 9.07 -4.26 -2.92
N LYS A 46 10.10 -3.74 -3.60
CA LYS A 46 9.93 -2.81 -4.73
C LYS A 46 9.21 -3.48 -5.91
N ARG A 47 9.50 -4.74 -6.20
CA ARG A 47 8.80 -5.53 -7.23
C ARG A 47 7.34 -5.71 -6.86
N ILE A 48 7.01 -6.10 -5.64
CA ILE A 48 5.61 -6.23 -5.18
C ILE A 48 4.87 -4.90 -5.30
N GLN A 49 5.47 -3.79 -4.88
CA GLN A 49 4.88 -2.45 -5.04
C GLN A 49 4.68 -2.06 -6.51
N LYS A 50 5.63 -2.41 -7.39
CA LYS A 50 5.54 -2.13 -8.84
C LYS A 50 4.54 -3.06 -9.54
N VAL A 51 4.40 -4.29 -9.05
CA VAL A 51 3.53 -5.35 -9.58
C VAL A 51 2.12 -5.26 -9.03
N GLN A 52 1.83 -4.37 -8.06
CA GLN A 52 0.45 -4.06 -7.70
C GLN A 52 -0.34 -3.74 -8.97
N THR A 53 -1.18 -4.69 -9.32
CA THR A 53 -1.99 -4.61 -10.53
C THR A 53 -2.94 -3.43 -10.38
N PRO A 54 -3.35 -2.81 -11.49
CA PRO A 54 -4.39 -1.79 -11.45
C PRO A 54 -5.63 -2.25 -10.66
N LYS A 55 -5.93 -3.56 -10.68
CA LYS A 55 -7.01 -4.18 -9.91
C LYS A 55 -6.78 -4.05 -8.40
N GLU A 56 -5.61 -4.44 -7.88
CA GLU A 56 -5.29 -4.37 -6.44
C GLU A 56 -5.31 -2.92 -5.93
N LYS A 57 -4.77 -1.98 -6.72
CA LYS A 57 -4.84 -0.54 -6.39
C LYS A 57 -6.29 -0.06 -6.26
N TRP A 58 -7.17 -0.54 -7.13
CA TRP A 58 -8.59 -0.22 -7.04
C TRP A 58 -9.30 -0.95 -5.90
N ASP A 59 -8.88 -2.16 -5.54
CA ASP A 59 -9.43 -2.90 -4.40
C ASP A 59 -9.16 -2.16 -3.09
N GLU A 60 -7.94 -1.63 -2.91
CA GLU A 60 -7.59 -0.79 -1.76
C GLU A 60 -8.41 0.50 -1.71
N LYS A 61 -8.52 1.22 -2.84
CA LYS A 61 -9.36 2.42 -2.94
C LYS A 61 -10.83 2.15 -2.66
N CYS A 62 -11.37 1.04 -3.13
CA CYS A 62 -12.76 0.66 -2.88
C CYS A 62 -12.99 0.32 -1.40
N LYS A 63 -12.03 -0.35 -0.73
CA LYS A 63 -12.09 -0.61 0.71
C LYS A 63 -12.11 0.68 1.52
N GLN A 64 -11.23 1.63 1.20
CA GLN A 64 -11.21 2.96 1.82
C GLN A 64 -12.54 3.70 1.62
N ALA A 65 -13.06 3.68 0.39
CA ALA A 65 -14.33 4.31 0.07
C ALA A 65 -15.50 3.71 0.89
N VAL A 66 -15.54 2.39 1.07
CA VAL A 66 -16.56 1.73 1.89
C VAL A 66 -16.44 2.13 3.36
N GLN A 67 -15.22 2.24 3.90
CA GLN A 67 -15.00 2.66 5.28
C GLN A 67 -15.49 4.09 5.52
N LEU A 68 -15.11 5.02 4.66
CA LEU A 68 -15.52 6.43 4.75
C LEU A 68 -17.04 6.58 4.56
N PHE A 69 -17.63 5.78 3.67
CA PHE A 69 -19.08 5.78 3.49
C PHE A 69 -19.82 5.28 4.73
N ASN A 70 -19.30 4.23 5.39
CA ASN A 70 -19.85 3.72 6.64
C ASN A 70 -19.74 4.74 7.79
N GLN A 71 -18.79 5.68 7.72
CA GLN A 71 -18.66 6.80 8.65
C GLN A 71 -19.66 7.94 8.36
N GLY A 72 -20.42 7.86 7.27
CA GLY A 72 -21.42 8.86 6.87
C GLY A 72 -20.93 9.87 5.84
N THR A 73 -19.71 9.72 5.31
CA THR A 73 -19.19 10.60 4.25
C THR A 73 -19.84 10.25 2.90
N GLU A 74 -20.27 11.25 2.14
CA GLU A 74 -20.82 11.02 0.81
C GLU A 74 -19.72 10.72 -0.23
N TYR A 75 -20.09 9.98 -1.27
CA TYR A 75 -19.17 9.57 -2.34
C TYR A 75 -18.36 10.71 -3.03
N PRO A 76 -18.87 11.94 -3.23
CA PRO A 76 -18.07 13.01 -3.85
C PRO A 76 -16.90 13.44 -2.97
N GLU A 77 -17.13 13.53 -1.67
CA GLU A 77 -16.13 13.88 -0.66
C GLU A 77 -15.10 12.76 -0.53
N ILE A 78 -15.55 11.51 -0.49
CA ILE A 78 -14.68 10.32 -0.53
C ILE A 78 -13.80 10.33 -1.78
N ALA A 79 -14.36 10.64 -2.94
CA ALA A 79 -13.60 10.65 -4.19
C ALA A 79 -12.49 11.70 -4.18
N LYS A 80 -12.74 12.87 -3.57
CA LYS A 80 -11.73 13.92 -3.36
C LYS A 80 -10.64 13.44 -2.41
N GLU A 81 -11.01 12.82 -1.29
CA GLU A 81 -10.08 12.33 -0.27
C GLU A 81 -9.18 11.19 -0.79
N VAL A 82 -9.77 10.23 -1.51
CA VAL A 82 -9.05 9.09 -2.12
C VAL A 82 -8.30 9.51 -3.41
N GLY A 83 -8.52 10.74 -3.90
CA GLY A 83 -7.87 11.26 -5.10
C GLY A 83 -8.27 10.49 -6.36
N CYS A 84 -9.57 10.26 -6.56
CA CYS A 84 -10.09 9.56 -7.73
C CYS A 84 -11.29 10.30 -8.35
N ASN A 85 -11.54 10.07 -9.65
CA ASN A 85 -12.73 10.62 -10.28
C ASN A 85 -13.98 9.87 -9.78
N ILE A 86 -15.01 10.62 -9.42
CA ILE A 86 -16.30 10.11 -8.95
C ILE A 86 -16.83 9.03 -9.89
N SER A 87 -16.85 9.27 -11.21
CA SER A 87 -17.36 8.30 -12.19
C SER A 87 -16.59 6.97 -12.19
N SER A 88 -15.26 7.05 -12.02
CA SER A 88 -14.41 5.86 -11.96
C SER A 88 -14.68 5.10 -10.66
N MET A 89 -14.80 5.80 -9.54
CA MET A 89 -15.12 5.19 -8.25
C MET A 89 -16.46 4.45 -8.28
N TYR A 90 -17.53 5.07 -8.80
CA TYR A 90 -18.84 4.41 -8.94
C TYR A 90 -18.76 3.15 -9.80
N ARG A 91 -18.07 3.23 -10.95
CA ARG A 91 -17.91 2.07 -11.86
C ARG A 91 -17.13 0.94 -11.20
N GLU A 92 -16.06 1.25 -10.49
CA GLU A 92 -15.21 0.25 -9.83
C GLU A 92 -15.86 -0.36 -8.58
N LEU A 93 -16.67 0.41 -7.84
CA LEU A 93 -17.52 -0.09 -6.76
C LEU A 93 -18.65 -0.99 -7.28
N LYS A 94 -19.32 -0.59 -8.37
CA LYS A 94 -20.39 -1.38 -9.02
C LYS A 94 -19.86 -2.72 -9.53
N LYS A 95 -18.71 -2.73 -10.21
CA LYS A 95 -18.05 -3.98 -10.67
C LYS A 95 -17.75 -4.96 -9.54
N ARG A 96 -17.51 -4.48 -8.33
CA ARG A 96 -17.14 -5.28 -7.15
C ARG A 96 -18.34 -5.60 -6.24
N GLY A 97 -19.53 -5.10 -6.55
CA GLY A 97 -20.70 -5.25 -5.68
C GLY A 97 -20.58 -4.51 -4.35
N LEU A 98 -19.68 -3.53 -4.24
CA LEU A 98 -19.42 -2.75 -3.01
C LEU A 98 -20.18 -1.42 -2.97
N LEU A 99 -21.01 -1.17 -3.99
CA LEU A 99 -21.77 0.06 -4.08
C LEU A 99 -22.89 0.04 -3.05
N GLN A 100 -22.80 0.90 -2.04
CA GLN A 100 -23.82 1.02 -1.01
C GLN A 100 -24.77 2.18 -1.33
N MET A 101 -26.06 1.97 -1.08
CA MET A 101 -27.03 3.05 -1.15
C MET A 101 -26.84 3.97 0.05
N PRO A 102 -26.89 5.30 -0.14
CA PRO A 102 -27.01 6.25 0.97
C PRO A 102 -28.18 5.79 1.84
N LYS A 103 -27.86 5.29 3.04
CA LYS A 103 -28.90 5.05 4.04
C LYS A 103 -29.44 6.43 4.36
N GLN A 104 -30.71 6.66 4.08
CA GLN A 104 -31.39 7.86 4.54
C GLN A 104 -31.25 7.88 6.06
N THR A 105 -30.26 8.59 6.57
CA THR A 105 -30.18 8.91 7.98
C THR A 105 -31.37 9.84 8.21
N ALA A 106 -32.42 9.28 8.82
CA ALA A 106 -33.61 10.02 9.17
C ALA A 106 -33.19 11.27 9.96
N SER A 107 -33.28 12.43 9.32
CA SER A 107 -33.32 13.73 9.99
C SER A 107 -34.62 14.42 9.59
N PRO A 108 -35.14 15.29 10.47
CA PRO A 108 -36.55 15.34 10.82
C PRO A 108 -37.42 15.91 9.70
N LYS A 109 -38.67 15.44 9.68
CA LYS A 109 -39.78 15.93 8.85
C LYS A 109 -39.76 17.46 8.74
N SER A 110 -39.19 17.99 7.67
CA SER A 110 -39.40 19.36 7.23
C SER A 110 -40.48 19.32 6.17
N VAL A 111 -41.71 19.60 6.57
CA VAL A 111 -42.82 19.93 5.68
C VAL A 111 -42.39 21.10 4.80
N LYS A 112 -42.06 20.84 3.53
CA LYS A 112 -42.06 21.87 2.48
C LYS A 112 -42.66 21.31 1.21
N SER A 113 -43.68 22.03 0.75
CA SER A 113 -44.60 21.80 -0.37
C SER A 113 -43.91 21.50 -1.71
N PRO A 114 -44.64 20.96 -2.71
CA PRO A 114 -44.09 20.71 -4.03
C PRO A 114 -43.94 22.03 -4.78
N VAL A 115 -42.81 22.70 -4.60
CA VAL A 115 -42.35 23.76 -5.49
C VAL A 115 -41.55 23.07 -6.58
N ILE A 116 -42.09 23.03 -7.80
CA ILE A 116 -41.35 22.61 -9.00
C ILE A 116 -40.06 23.43 -9.04
N PRO A 117 -38.87 22.83 -8.87
CA PRO A 117 -37.66 23.61 -8.89
C PRO A 117 -37.45 24.12 -10.32
N PRO A 118 -36.98 25.37 -10.50
CA PRO A 118 -36.53 25.82 -11.81
C PRO A 118 -35.48 24.83 -12.33
N ARG A 119 -35.40 24.63 -13.66
CA ARG A 119 -34.37 23.82 -14.33
C ARG A 119 -32.97 24.43 -14.09
N THR A 120 -32.49 24.34 -12.86
CA THR A 120 -31.10 24.59 -12.51
C THR A 120 -30.32 23.36 -12.97
N LYS A 121 -29.10 23.60 -13.46
CA LYS A 121 -28.18 22.52 -13.83
C LYS A 121 -28.01 21.64 -12.59
N LYS A 122 -28.57 20.41 -12.61
CA LYS A 122 -28.38 19.43 -11.53
C LYS A 122 -26.91 19.41 -11.13
N SER A 123 -26.63 19.39 -9.83
CA SER A 123 -25.26 19.20 -9.36
C SER A 123 -24.72 17.94 -10.03
N LYS A 124 -23.44 17.94 -10.47
CA LYS A 124 -22.81 16.76 -11.07
C LYS A 124 -23.05 15.51 -10.21
N PHE A 125 -23.14 15.68 -8.89
CA PHE A 125 -23.44 14.61 -7.95
C PHE A 125 -24.85 14.02 -8.08
N GLU A 126 -25.88 14.84 -8.20
CA GLU A 126 -27.27 14.39 -8.35
C GLU A 126 -27.44 13.61 -9.66
N GLN A 127 -26.79 14.08 -10.73
CA GLN A 127 -26.75 13.39 -12.00
C GLN A 127 -26.06 12.01 -11.88
N TYR A 128 -24.99 11.91 -11.09
CA TYR A 128 -24.31 10.63 -10.86
C TYR A 128 -25.11 9.67 -9.98
N LYS A 129 -25.78 10.17 -8.92
CA LYS A 129 -26.75 9.38 -8.13
C LYS A 129 -27.81 8.79 -9.06
N GLU A 130 -28.41 9.60 -9.93
CA GLU A 130 -29.44 9.14 -10.85
C GLU A 130 -28.93 8.11 -11.88
N TYR A 131 -27.76 8.33 -12.48
CA TYR A 131 -27.21 7.46 -13.52
C TYR A 131 -26.71 6.10 -12.99
N TYR A 132 -26.07 6.06 -11.81
CA TYR A 132 -25.44 4.83 -11.32
C TYR A 132 -26.29 4.03 -10.32
N MET A 133 -27.27 4.66 -9.66
CA MET A 133 -28.08 4.02 -8.62
C MET A 133 -29.51 3.65 -9.07
N TYR A 134 -30.11 4.40 -10.00
CA TYR A 134 -31.52 4.22 -10.39
C TYR A 134 -31.72 3.74 -11.84
N ARG A 135 -30.63 3.34 -12.51
CA ARG A 135 -30.61 2.59 -13.78
C ARG A 135 -29.91 1.25 -13.60
#